data_AF-A0A4P6VX50-F1
#
_entry.id   AF-A0A4P6VX50-F1
#
_cell.length_a   1.000
_cell.length_b   1.000
_cell.length_c   1.000
_cell.angle_alpha   90.00
_cell.angle_beta   90.00
_cell.angle_gamma   90.00
#
_symmetry.space_group_name_H-M   'P 1'
#
loop_
_entity.id
_entity.type
_entity.pdbx_description
1 polymer ?
#
loop_
_entity_poly.entity_id
_entity_poly.type
_entity_poly.pdbx_seq_one_letter_code
_entity_poly.pdbx_strand_id
1 'polypeptide(L)'
;MINKIVLCLVVSGLLIGCGSSETKDVAVLVDTGVFKDSNQTGVFYTPNIDGYSSDYNFGINSELCQSTYRDRYYETENALVFGDPKLANDDFFAAAGWVESSFSVALAAMAITKAEYYAARTNVSLTARQKLRQGLSTLNQAGQRYGSFVYPATFDQNTDYATVSAWLTATAQQASLDQVAQTLIADPYSGYTSVEQIRLQNKIYVCIHDSGSDIGWGEGHLAGINIGAYSKGVPYSVNQLIVHELVHSMQYALSAGIEGLSLPRWFSEGQAVYLSGQNRAAASQHTEYDPTKVINFFDEYGDPGIAYKHYGLAYQYVQEANGIANIKAMMNKVKTDKQVPVFPSVTQLENANYIKAFDALMVDINKKPLTVEQYRTNYHSYLNDFASK
;
A
#
# COMPACT_ATOMS: atom_id res chain seq x y z
N MET A 1 -29.45 -17.87 14.43
CA MET A 1 -28.77 -17.97 13.12
C MET A 1 -27.56 -17.06 13.18
N ILE A 2 -26.37 -17.65 13.31
CA ILE A 2 -25.11 -16.96 13.52
C ILE A 2 -24.60 -16.49 12.16
N ASN A 3 -24.58 -15.18 11.93
CA ASN A 3 -23.96 -14.56 10.76
C ASN A 3 -22.44 -14.70 10.89
N LYS A 4 -21.85 -15.63 10.15
CA LYS A 4 -20.40 -15.72 9.95
C LYS A 4 -20.02 -14.68 8.90
N ILE A 5 -19.56 -13.52 9.37
CA ILE A 5 -18.83 -12.57 8.53
C ILE A 5 -17.49 -13.24 8.18
N VAL A 6 -17.30 -13.54 6.89
CA VAL A 6 -16.03 -14.03 6.36
C VAL A 6 -15.09 -12.83 6.33
N LEU A 7 -14.18 -12.80 7.30
CA LEU A 7 -13.12 -11.81 7.44
C LEU A 7 -12.00 -12.18 6.45
N CYS A 8 -11.88 -11.46 5.34
CA CYS A 8 -10.73 -11.59 4.44
C CYS A 8 -9.49 -11.00 5.13
N LEU A 9 -8.72 -11.88 5.77
CA LEU A 9 -7.38 -11.61 6.29
C LEU A 9 -6.43 -11.37 5.11
N VAL A 10 -6.06 -10.11 4.85
CA VAL A 10 -4.89 -9.79 4.02
C VAL A 10 -3.74 -9.57 4.99
N VAL A 11 -2.93 -10.61 5.17
CA VAL A 11 -1.74 -10.62 6.03
C VAL A 11 -0.57 -10.07 5.21
N SER A 12 -0.06 -8.90 5.57
CA SER A 12 1.18 -8.32 5.01
C SER A 12 2.37 -9.20 5.41
N GLY A 13 3.09 -9.74 4.42
CA GLY A 13 4.14 -10.72 4.60
C GLY A 13 5.53 -10.12 4.83
N LEU A 14 6.09 -10.40 6.01
CA LEU A 14 7.43 -10.93 6.27
C LEU A 14 8.43 -10.86 5.10
N LEU A 15 9.34 -9.89 5.14
CA LEU A 15 10.58 -9.94 4.37
C LEU A 15 11.62 -10.75 5.14
N ILE A 16 12.20 -11.77 4.52
CA ILE A 16 13.52 -12.30 4.90
C ILE A 16 14.51 -11.51 4.04
N GLY A 17 15.27 -10.62 4.66
CA GLY A 17 16.37 -9.93 4.00
C GLY A 17 17.35 -10.97 3.41
N CYS A 18 17.30 -11.13 2.09
CA CYS A 18 18.23 -12.01 1.38
C CYS A 18 19.54 -11.25 1.21
N GLY A 19 20.39 -11.28 2.23
CA GLY A 19 21.70 -10.62 2.21
C GLY A 19 22.55 -11.11 1.05
N SER A 20 22.88 -10.20 0.12
CA SER A 20 24.03 -10.39 -0.76
C SER A 20 25.30 -10.30 0.08
N SER A 21 26.34 -10.99 -0.38
CA SER A 21 27.69 -10.84 0.14
C SER A 21 28.30 -9.52 -0.34
N GLU A 22 27.73 -8.38 0.02
CA GLU A 22 28.27 -7.05 -0.26
C GLU A 22 28.04 -6.12 0.93
N THR A 23 28.90 -5.10 1.05
CA THR A 23 29.11 -4.20 2.19
C THR A 23 27.85 -3.81 2.99
N LYS A 24 27.95 -3.82 4.32
CA LYS A 24 26.93 -3.22 5.18
C LYS A 24 26.77 -1.74 4.82
N ASP A 25 25.59 -1.37 4.32
CA ASP A 25 25.19 0.02 4.22
C ASP A 25 25.20 0.66 5.62
N VAL A 26 25.83 1.82 5.74
CA VAL A 26 25.84 2.59 6.99
C VAL A 26 24.61 3.51 6.98
N ALA A 27 23.83 3.49 8.06
CA ALA A 27 22.70 4.41 8.20
C ALA A 27 23.20 5.86 8.16
N VAL A 28 22.56 6.68 7.32
CA VAL A 28 22.77 8.12 7.35
C VAL A 28 21.97 8.66 8.53
N LEU A 29 22.64 9.14 9.57
CA LEU A 29 21.96 9.80 10.69
C LEU A 29 21.63 11.24 10.29
N VAL A 30 20.34 11.58 10.25
CA VAL A 30 19.88 12.94 9.96
C VAL A 30 19.38 13.61 11.24
N ASP A 31 20.23 14.45 11.82
CA ASP A 31 19.93 15.31 12.99
C ASP A 31 19.64 16.76 12.55
N THR A 32 18.84 16.94 11.51
CA THR A 32 18.39 18.27 11.04
C THR A 32 16.89 18.51 11.29
N GLY A 33 16.20 17.53 11.85
CA GLY A 33 14.78 17.59 12.19
C GLY A 33 14.54 18.07 13.61
N VAL A 34 13.30 17.96 14.06
CA VAL A 34 12.88 18.36 15.42
C VAL A 34 11.87 17.39 16.01
N PHE A 35 12.00 17.09 17.30
CA PHE A 35 10.96 16.40 18.04
C PHE A 35 9.78 17.32 18.31
N LYS A 36 8.56 16.82 18.08
CA LYS A 36 7.30 17.53 18.30
C LYS A 36 6.31 16.67 19.08
N ASP A 37 5.38 17.35 19.74
CA ASP A 37 4.26 16.74 20.48
C ASP A 37 2.97 16.84 19.64
N SER A 38 2.33 15.71 19.40
CA SER A 38 1.13 15.60 18.58
C SER A 38 -0.06 16.39 19.14
N ASN A 39 -0.15 16.57 20.47
CA ASN A 39 -1.20 17.37 21.08
C ASN A 39 -1.03 18.86 20.83
N GLN A 40 0.21 19.31 20.56
CA GLN A 40 0.51 20.69 20.22
C GLN A 40 0.31 20.96 18.72
N THR A 41 0.66 19.99 17.87
CA THR A 41 0.63 20.16 16.42
C THR A 41 -0.68 19.68 15.77
N GLY A 42 -1.45 18.85 16.47
CA GLY A 42 -2.61 18.15 15.93
C GLY A 42 -2.25 16.98 15.00
N VAL A 43 -0.96 16.66 14.83
CA VAL A 43 -0.49 15.61 13.92
C VAL A 43 -0.25 14.33 14.69
N PHE A 44 -1.07 13.31 14.46
CA PHE A 44 -0.96 11.99 15.10
C PHE A 44 -0.56 10.93 14.09
N TYR A 45 0.06 9.83 14.54
CA TYR A 45 0.33 8.69 13.68
C TYR A 45 -0.97 8.06 13.17
N THR A 46 -1.91 7.76 14.08
CA THR A 46 -3.31 7.45 13.74
C THR A 46 -4.25 8.36 14.53
N PRO A 47 -5.36 8.80 13.90
CA PRO A 47 -6.40 9.55 14.60
C PRO A 47 -7.36 8.67 15.40
N ASN A 48 -7.23 7.34 15.36
CA ASN A 48 -8.14 6.43 16.03
C ASN A 48 -7.95 6.49 17.56
N ILE A 49 -8.72 7.34 18.23
CA ILE A 49 -8.71 7.52 19.68
C ILE A 49 -9.48 6.37 20.38
N ASP A 50 -10.35 5.64 19.67
CA ASP A 50 -11.27 4.64 20.24
C ASP A 50 -10.69 3.21 20.34
N GLY A 51 -9.38 3.04 20.15
CA GLY A 51 -8.67 1.84 20.60
C GLY A 51 -8.92 0.53 19.84
N TYR A 52 -9.61 0.55 18.69
CA TYR A 52 -9.72 -0.63 17.83
C TYR A 52 -8.53 -0.75 16.87
N SER A 53 -7.69 -1.73 17.15
CA SER A 53 -6.45 -2.10 16.45
C SER A 53 -6.72 -2.86 15.16
N SER A 54 -6.52 -2.18 14.04
CA SER A 54 -6.16 -2.68 12.70
C SER A 54 -6.46 -1.56 11.70
N ASP A 55 -5.84 -0.38 11.89
CA ASP A 55 -5.89 0.63 10.85
C ASP A 55 -5.01 0.16 9.68
N TYR A 56 -5.64 -0.40 8.65
CA TYR A 56 -5.02 -0.89 7.42
C TYR A 56 -4.18 0.18 6.69
N ASN A 57 -4.29 1.46 7.06
CA ASN A 57 -3.51 2.56 6.47
C ASN A 57 -2.02 2.49 6.83
N PHE A 58 -1.71 1.83 7.95
CA PHE A 58 -0.41 1.92 8.62
C PHE A 58 0.33 0.59 8.71
N GLY A 59 -0.21 -0.51 8.17
CA GLY A 59 0.44 -1.81 8.21
C GLY A 59 0.40 -2.48 9.59
N ILE A 60 0.71 -3.77 9.63
CA ILE A 60 0.63 -4.64 10.81
C ILE A 60 1.66 -4.23 11.87
N ASN A 61 2.87 -3.87 11.45
CA ASN A 61 3.97 -3.57 12.36
C ASN A 61 3.84 -2.21 13.07
N SER A 62 2.75 -1.48 12.81
CA SER A 62 2.52 -0.16 13.39
C SER A 62 1.62 -0.14 14.63
N GLU A 63 1.18 -1.30 15.13
CA GLU A 63 0.21 -1.41 16.23
C GLU A 63 0.55 -0.51 17.43
N LEU A 64 1.82 -0.45 17.84
CA LEU A 64 2.26 0.38 18.96
C LEU A 64 2.27 1.86 18.61
N CYS A 65 2.66 2.26 17.39
CA CYS A 65 2.53 3.64 16.93
C CYS A 65 1.07 4.06 16.74
N GLN A 66 0.15 3.12 16.50
CA GLN A 66 -1.28 3.40 16.43
C GLN A 66 -1.90 3.62 17.83
N SER A 67 -1.47 2.83 18.82
CA SER A 67 -2.09 2.81 20.14
C SER A 67 -1.39 3.68 21.18
N THR A 68 -0.07 3.53 21.32
CA THR A 68 0.70 3.95 22.49
C THR A 68 1.72 5.05 22.16
N TYR A 69 2.34 4.98 20.98
CA TYR A 69 3.46 5.83 20.58
C TYR A 69 3.07 6.86 19.52
N ARG A 70 1.83 7.35 19.56
CA ARG A 70 1.24 8.24 18.55
C ARG A 70 1.40 9.75 18.83
N ASP A 71 1.85 10.09 20.03
CA ASP A 71 1.77 11.45 20.58
C ASP A 71 3.10 12.24 20.54
N ARG A 72 4.19 11.61 20.08
CA ARG A 72 5.48 12.26 19.90
C ARG A 72 6.15 11.72 18.64
N TYR A 73 6.72 12.63 17.86
CA TYR A 73 7.40 12.28 16.62
C TYR A 73 8.60 13.17 16.34
N TYR A 74 9.52 12.65 15.53
CA TYR A 74 10.62 13.40 14.95
C TYR A 74 10.26 13.79 13.51
N GLU A 75 10.38 15.08 13.18
CA GLU A 75 9.98 15.61 11.88
C GLU A 75 11.17 16.16 11.10
N THR A 76 11.30 15.72 9.86
CA THR A 76 12.23 16.26 8.85
C THR A 76 11.45 16.82 7.65
N GLU A 77 12.10 17.12 6.52
CA GLU A 77 11.40 17.63 5.34
C GLU A 77 10.37 16.62 4.81
N ASN A 78 10.76 15.35 4.69
CA ASN A 78 9.97 14.31 4.06
C ASN A 78 9.34 13.31 5.03
N ALA A 79 9.77 13.25 6.30
CA ALA A 79 9.34 12.20 7.23
C ALA A 79 8.66 12.74 8.50
N LEU A 80 7.74 11.91 9.03
CA LEU A 80 7.20 11.98 10.39
C LEU A 80 7.48 10.64 11.07
N VAL A 81 8.43 10.61 12.00
CA VAL A 81 8.93 9.37 12.61
C VAL A 81 8.39 9.20 14.02
N PHE A 82 7.62 8.15 14.23
CA PHE A 82 7.01 7.75 15.50
C PHE A 82 7.66 6.45 16.00
N GLY A 83 7.64 6.21 17.31
CA GLY A 83 8.25 5.05 17.93
C GLY A 83 8.24 5.16 19.45
N ASP A 84 8.63 4.09 20.15
CA ASP A 84 8.70 4.10 21.61
C ASP A 84 9.56 5.29 22.09
N PRO A 85 9.03 6.19 22.94
CA PRO A 85 9.80 7.32 23.49
C PRO A 85 11.05 6.93 24.28
N LYS A 86 11.21 5.65 24.62
CA LYS A 86 12.41 5.09 25.27
C LYS A 86 13.52 4.68 24.31
N LEU A 87 13.25 4.63 23.00
CA LEU A 87 14.29 4.40 21.99
C LEU A 87 15.30 5.55 22.01
N ALA A 88 16.52 5.27 21.55
CA ALA A 88 17.55 6.30 21.44
C ALA A 88 17.18 7.29 20.34
N ASN A 89 17.61 8.55 20.47
CA ASN A 89 17.39 9.54 19.42
C ASN A 89 17.97 9.09 18.06
N ASP A 90 19.09 8.35 18.09
CA ASP A 90 19.72 7.78 16.89
C ASP A 90 18.78 6.87 16.09
N ASP A 91 17.83 6.18 16.74
CA ASP A 91 16.81 5.38 16.05
C ASP A 91 15.91 6.27 15.18
N PHE A 92 15.48 7.42 15.71
CA PHE A 92 14.67 8.40 14.98
C PHE A 92 15.47 9.09 13.88
N PHE A 93 16.75 9.38 14.12
CA PHE A 93 17.63 10.03 13.16
C PHE A 93 17.98 9.11 11.99
N ALA A 94 18.22 7.82 12.27
CA ALA A 94 18.46 6.80 11.24
C ALA A 94 17.20 6.59 10.38
N ALA A 95 16.04 6.40 11.02
CA ALA A 95 14.76 6.25 10.35
C ALA A 95 14.45 7.43 9.41
N ALA A 96 14.62 8.65 9.91
CA ALA A 96 14.44 9.84 9.09
C ALA A 96 15.45 9.89 7.94
N GLY A 97 16.73 9.63 8.22
CA GLY A 97 17.78 9.67 7.22
C GLY A 97 17.59 8.67 6.08
N TRP A 98 17.11 7.46 6.37
CA TRP A 98 16.74 6.48 5.37
C TRP A 98 15.62 6.97 4.44
N VAL A 99 14.59 7.62 4.98
CA VAL A 99 13.53 8.21 4.16
C VAL A 99 14.07 9.37 3.32
N GLU A 100 14.84 10.28 3.92
CA GLU A 100 15.40 11.44 3.23
C GLU A 100 16.31 11.05 2.06
N SER A 101 17.11 9.98 2.21
CA SER A 101 17.99 9.50 1.14
C SER A 101 17.26 8.70 0.06
N SER A 102 16.21 7.96 0.43
CA SER A 102 15.60 6.95 -0.45
C SER A 102 14.31 7.42 -1.13
N PHE A 103 13.65 8.46 -0.64
CA PHE A 103 12.36 8.88 -1.18
C PHE A 103 12.45 9.38 -2.62
N SER A 104 13.45 10.20 -2.97
CA SER A 104 13.67 10.62 -4.35
C SER A 104 14.06 9.46 -5.27
N VAL A 105 14.77 8.45 -4.75
CA VAL A 105 15.15 7.25 -5.50
C VAL A 105 13.91 6.43 -5.85
N ALA A 106 13.03 6.17 -4.87
CA ALA A 106 11.78 5.46 -5.09
C ALA A 106 10.85 6.21 -6.07
N LEU A 107 10.74 7.54 -5.93
CA LEU A 107 9.94 8.39 -6.82
C LEU A 107 10.45 8.30 -8.27
N ALA A 108 11.77 8.37 -8.46
CA ALA A 108 12.39 8.23 -9.77
C ALA A 108 12.18 6.84 -10.37
N ALA A 109 12.31 5.77 -9.57
CA ALA A 109 12.08 4.39 -10.01
C ALA A 109 10.63 4.15 -10.44
N MET A 110 9.66 4.73 -9.72
CA MET A 110 8.25 4.73 -10.09
C MET A 110 7.90 5.73 -11.20
N ALA A 111 8.87 6.54 -11.65
CA ALA A 111 8.68 7.61 -12.62
C ALA A 111 7.55 8.58 -12.25
N ILE A 112 7.44 8.96 -10.98
CA ILE A 112 6.47 9.95 -10.48
C ILE A 112 7.18 11.04 -9.68
N THR A 113 6.59 12.22 -9.64
CA THR A 113 7.03 13.34 -8.81
C THR A 113 6.44 13.24 -7.40
N LYS A 114 7.07 13.94 -6.43
CA LYS A 114 6.54 14.10 -5.06
C LYS A 114 5.11 14.68 -5.06
N ALA A 115 4.83 15.61 -5.96
CA ALA A 115 3.51 16.22 -6.10
C ALA A 115 2.46 15.22 -6.62
N GLU A 116 2.81 14.42 -7.63
CA GLU A 116 1.93 13.36 -8.15
C GLU A 116 1.65 12.29 -7.09
N TYR A 117 2.67 11.88 -6.33
CA TYR A 117 2.50 10.91 -5.24
C TYR A 117 1.49 11.38 -4.19
N TYR A 118 1.65 12.60 -3.65
CA TYR A 118 0.74 13.09 -2.61
C TYR A 118 -0.65 13.43 -3.15
N ALA A 119 -0.77 13.88 -4.40
CA ALA A 119 -2.07 14.04 -5.05
C ALA A 119 -2.80 12.69 -5.19
N ALA A 120 -2.08 11.64 -5.58
CA ALA A 120 -2.64 10.30 -5.76
C ALA A 120 -3.00 9.62 -4.43
N ARG A 121 -2.13 9.69 -3.41
CA ARG A 121 -2.38 9.15 -2.07
C ARG A 121 -3.59 9.84 -1.39
N THR A 122 -3.92 11.05 -1.82
CA THR A 122 -4.87 11.96 -1.18
C THR A 122 -4.37 12.46 0.19
N ASN A 123 -5.00 13.51 0.70
CA ASN A 123 -4.71 14.10 2.00
C ASN A 123 -5.73 13.73 3.08
N VAL A 124 -6.55 12.70 2.84
CA VAL A 124 -7.59 12.22 3.74
C VAL A 124 -7.21 10.81 4.18
N SER A 125 -7.25 10.53 5.49
CA SER A 125 -7.00 9.18 5.99
C SER A 125 -8.02 8.20 5.41
N LEU A 126 -7.57 7.00 5.05
CA LEU A 126 -8.46 6.00 4.48
C LEU A 126 -9.48 5.51 5.53
N THR A 127 -9.16 5.53 6.83
CA THR A 127 -10.11 5.29 7.92
C THR A 127 -11.27 6.28 7.92
N ALA A 128 -10.99 7.58 7.70
CA ALA A 128 -12.05 8.58 7.55
C ALA A 128 -12.90 8.32 6.30
N ARG A 129 -12.29 7.90 5.17
CA ARG A 129 -13.06 7.52 3.97
C ARG A 129 -13.95 6.30 4.21
N GLN A 130 -13.45 5.29 4.90
CA GLN A 130 -14.22 4.10 5.26
C GLN A 130 -15.38 4.44 6.20
N LYS A 131 -15.14 5.31 7.19
CA LYS A 131 -16.19 5.82 8.09
C LYS A 131 -17.24 6.64 7.33
N LEU A 132 -16.83 7.49 6.38
CA LEU A 132 -17.74 8.20 5.49
C LEU A 132 -18.59 7.22 4.67
N ARG A 133 -17.98 6.21 4.05
CA ARG A 133 -18.73 5.16 3.34
C ARG A 133 -19.73 4.45 4.25
N GLN A 134 -19.32 4.12 5.48
CA GLN A 134 -20.21 3.50 6.46
C GLN A 134 -21.41 4.40 6.77
N GLY A 135 -21.20 5.69 7.01
CA GLY A 135 -22.30 6.64 7.23
C GLY A 135 -23.20 6.80 6.01
N LEU A 136 -22.64 6.88 4.80
CA LEU A 136 -23.40 6.91 3.54
C LEU A 136 -24.29 5.67 3.36
N SER A 137 -23.86 4.50 3.86
CA SER A 137 -24.62 3.26 3.75
C SER A 137 -25.91 3.26 4.58
N THR A 138 -26.11 4.23 5.47
CA THR A 138 -27.36 4.42 6.21
C THR A 138 -28.49 5.02 5.36
N LEU A 139 -28.13 5.59 4.20
CA LEU A 139 -29.08 6.18 3.26
C LEU A 139 -29.76 5.07 2.43
N ASN A 140 -31.09 5.06 2.45
CA ASN A 140 -31.91 4.04 1.78
C ASN A 140 -33.09 4.61 0.98
N GLN A 141 -33.24 5.93 0.93
CA GLN A 141 -34.29 6.60 0.16
C GLN A 141 -33.75 7.82 -0.58
N ALA A 142 -34.25 8.03 -1.80
CA ALA A 142 -33.94 9.18 -2.64
C ALA A 142 -34.05 10.50 -1.87
N GLY A 143 -33.01 11.34 -1.97
CA GLY A 143 -32.99 12.66 -1.33
C GLY A 143 -32.59 12.67 0.15
N GLN A 144 -32.46 11.50 0.80
CA GLN A 144 -31.84 11.43 2.13
C GLN A 144 -30.39 11.93 2.06
N ARG A 145 -29.90 12.47 3.18
CA ARG A 145 -28.58 13.10 3.26
C ARG A 145 -27.76 12.56 4.41
N TYR A 146 -26.45 12.49 4.19
CA TYR A 146 -25.45 12.33 5.22
C TYR A 146 -24.42 13.45 5.00
N GLY A 147 -24.42 14.45 5.88
CA GLY A 147 -23.70 15.71 5.64
C GLY A 147 -24.13 16.37 4.31
N SER A 148 -23.14 16.71 3.48
CA SER A 148 -23.39 17.29 2.16
C SER A 148 -23.83 16.29 1.08
N PHE A 149 -23.68 14.99 1.34
CA PHE A 149 -23.93 13.94 0.36
C PHE A 149 -25.42 13.58 0.30
N VAL A 150 -25.93 13.35 -0.91
CA VAL A 150 -27.35 13.08 -1.17
C VAL A 150 -27.49 11.71 -1.84
N TYR A 151 -28.38 10.88 -1.32
CA TYR A 151 -28.71 9.61 -1.93
C TYR A 151 -29.34 9.82 -3.32
N PRO A 152 -28.82 9.17 -4.39
CA PRO A 152 -29.25 9.45 -5.75
C PRO A 152 -30.76 9.29 -5.96
N ALA A 153 -31.37 10.24 -6.66
CA ALA A 153 -32.81 10.17 -6.98
C ALA A 153 -33.17 9.04 -7.95
N THR A 154 -32.19 8.53 -8.68
CA THR A 154 -32.33 7.38 -9.58
C THR A 154 -32.32 6.05 -8.84
N PHE A 155 -31.95 6.03 -7.55
CA PHE A 155 -31.96 4.81 -6.76
C PHE A 155 -33.35 4.60 -6.16
N ASP A 156 -33.88 3.41 -6.40
CA ASP A 156 -35.16 2.93 -5.91
C ASP A 156 -34.99 1.59 -5.19
N GLN A 157 -36.11 1.02 -4.73
CA GLN A 157 -36.13 -0.27 -4.04
C GLN A 157 -35.66 -1.46 -4.89
N ASN A 158 -35.53 -1.30 -6.21
CA ASN A 158 -35.11 -2.35 -7.14
C ASN A 158 -33.66 -2.16 -7.62
N THR A 159 -33.01 -1.05 -7.24
CA THR A 159 -31.62 -0.79 -7.60
C THR A 159 -30.74 -1.87 -7.00
N ASP A 160 -29.93 -2.50 -7.84
CA ASP A 160 -29.10 -3.60 -7.41
C ASP A 160 -28.02 -3.14 -6.41
N TYR A 161 -27.71 -4.02 -5.46
CA TYR A 161 -26.72 -3.74 -4.42
C TYR A 161 -25.35 -3.33 -4.98
N ALA A 162 -24.98 -3.88 -6.13
CA ALA A 162 -23.71 -3.61 -6.77
C ALA A 162 -23.61 -2.15 -7.24
N THR A 163 -24.67 -1.63 -7.86
CA THR A 163 -24.79 -0.22 -8.25
C THR A 163 -24.74 0.70 -7.04
N VAL A 164 -25.46 0.37 -5.95
CA VAL A 164 -25.43 1.16 -4.71
C VAL A 164 -24.03 1.14 -4.08
N SER A 165 -23.41 -0.03 -3.97
CA SER A 165 -22.05 -0.21 -3.43
C SER A 165 -21.01 0.57 -4.23
N ALA A 166 -21.09 0.54 -5.57
CA ALA A 166 -20.21 1.31 -6.43
C ALA A 166 -20.37 2.82 -6.21
N TRP A 167 -21.59 3.31 -6.02
CA TRP A 167 -21.83 4.72 -5.67
C TRP A 167 -21.26 5.09 -4.30
N LEU A 168 -21.48 4.27 -3.27
CA LEU A 168 -20.94 4.48 -1.92
C LEU A 168 -19.41 4.59 -1.97
N THR A 169 -18.76 3.65 -2.65
CA THR A 169 -17.30 3.59 -2.78
C THR A 169 -16.77 4.79 -3.57
N ALA A 170 -17.34 5.10 -4.74
CA ALA A 170 -16.90 6.23 -5.55
C ALA A 170 -17.08 7.57 -4.82
N THR A 171 -18.22 7.76 -4.15
CA THR A 171 -18.51 8.99 -3.40
C THR A 171 -17.53 9.20 -2.26
N ALA A 172 -17.25 8.17 -1.46
CA ALA A 172 -16.30 8.27 -0.35
C ALA A 172 -14.84 8.45 -0.84
N GLN A 173 -14.46 7.79 -1.95
CA GLN A 173 -13.13 7.91 -2.55
C GLN A 173 -12.87 9.31 -3.14
N GLN A 174 -13.89 9.93 -3.73
CA GLN A 174 -13.77 11.22 -4.43
C GLN A 174 -14.05 12.43 -3.53
N ALA A 175 -14.63 12.22 -2.34
CA ALA A 175 -14.89 13.28 -1.39
C ALA A 175 -13.61 14.07 -1.05
N SER A 176 -13.72 15.40 -1.07
CA SER A 176 -12.65 16.30 -0.64
C SER A 176 -12.47 16.24 0.88
N LEU A 177 -11.30 16.65 1.37
CA LEU A 177 -11.05 16.73 2.81
C LEU A 177 -12.12 17.55 3.54
N ASP A 178 -12.55 18.68 2.99
CA ASP A 178 -13.57 19.53 3.61
C ASP A 178 -14.92 18.81 3.70
N GLN A 179 -15.31 18.07 2.65
CA GLN A 179 -16.56 17.31 2.68
C GLN A 179 -16.52 16.17 3.69
N VAL A 180 -15.40 15.44 3.76
CA VAL A 180 -15.20 14.37 4.76
C VAL A 180 -15.22 14.96 6.16
N ALA A 181 -14.48 16.04 6.40
CA ALA A 181 -14.36 16.64 7.72
C ALA A 181 -15.66 17.27 8.20
N GLN A 182 -16.35 18.05 7.37
CA GLN A 182 -17.65 18.63 7.73
C GLN A 182 -18.68 17.54 8.07
N THR A 183 -18.65 16.42 7.34
CA THR A 183 -19.61 15.32 7.56
C THR A 183 -19.28 14.55 8.82
N LEU A 184 -18.03 14.12 9.00
CA LEU A 184 -17.65 13.26 10.12
C LEU A 184 -17.60 14.03 11.44
N ILE A 185 -17.07 15.26 11.48
CA ILE A 185 -17.01 16.05 12.72
C ILE A 185 -18.42 16.39 13.24
N ALA A 186 -19.38 16.56 12.33
CA ALA A 186 -20.78 16.79 12.71
C ALA A 186 -21.50 15.51 13.15
N ASP A 187 -20.96 14.32 12.87
CA ASP A 187 -21.53 13.04 13.26
C ASP A 187 -21.01 12.64 14.66
N PRO A 188 -21.89 12.63 15.69
CA PRO A 188 -21.48 12.32 17.07
C PRO A 188 -21.00 10.87 17.25
N TYR A 189 -21.21 9.99 16.27
CA TYR A 189 -20.76 8.59 16.29
C TYR A 189 -19.47 8.36 15.48
N SER A 190 -18.88 9.42 14.92
CA SER A 190 -17.70 9.31 14.07
C SER A 190 -16.40 9.17 14.86
N GLY A 191 -16.33 9.76 16.07
CA GLY A 191 -15.12 9.88 16.89
C GLY A 191 -14.20 11.04 16.50
N TYR A 192 -14.47 11.74 15.38
CA TYR A 192 -13.65 12.86 14.92
C TYR A 192 -14.14 14.19 15.50
N THR A 193 -13.20 15.00 16.01
CA THR A 193 -13.49 16.33 16.58
C THR A 193 -12.79 17.47 15.83
N SER A 194 -11.85 17.16 14.94
CA SER A 194 -11.11 18.16 14.19
C SER A 194 -10.68 17.67 12.80
N VAL A 195 -10.39 18.62 11.90
CA VAL A 195 -9.88 18.34 10.55
C VAL A 195 -8.52 17.66 10.60
N GLU A 196 -7.68 17.99 11.59
CA GLU A 196 -6.31 17.46 11.69
C GLU A 196 -6.28 15.97 12.03
N GLN A 197 -7.30 15.44 12.71
CA GLN A 197 -7.49 14.00 12.87
C GLN A 197 -7.87 13.30 11.55
N ILE A 198 -8.39 14.01 10.56
CA ILE A 198 -8.80 13.42 9.27
C ILE A 198 -7.69 13.56 8.23
N ARG A 199 -6.86 14.60 8.37
CA ARG A 199 -5.84 14.99 7.40
C ARG A 199 -4.61 14.07 7.50
N LEU A 200 -4.14 13.60 6.34
CA LEU A 200 -2.78 13.08 6.20
C LEU A 200 -1.84 14.21 5.75
N GLN A 201 -0.73 14.36 6.45
CA GLN A 201 0.32 15.32 6.08
C GLN A 201 1.05 14.85 4.82
N ASN A 202 1.54 15.78 4.00
CA ASN A 202 2.36 15.47 2.81
C ASN A 202 3.80 15.11 3.19
N LYS A 203 3.92 14.06 4.01
CA LYS A 203 5.15 13.44 4.51
C LYS A 203 4.94 11.94 4.56
N ILE A 204 6.03 11.20 4.57
CA ILE A 204 6.08 9.75 4.81
C ILE A 204 5.93 9.52 6.31
N TYR A 205 4.92 8.76 6.68
CA TYR A 205 4.72 8.34 8.07
C TYR A 205 5.60 7.13 8.33
N VAL A 206 6.43 7.20 9.38
CA VAL A 206 7.33 6.12 9.76
C VAL A 206 6.97 5.65 11.16
N CYS A 207 6.73 4.34 11.33
CA CYS A 207 6.72 3.73 12.65
C CYS A 207 7.99 2.92 12.87
N ILE A 208 8.70 3.21 13.95
CA ILE A 208 9.81 2.38 14.43
C ILE A 208 9.23 1.32 15.36
N HIS A 209 9.36 0.05 14.97
CA HIS A 209 8.98 -1.08 15.82
C HIS A 209 10.21 -1.76 16.45
N ASP A 210 10.03 -2.25 17.68
CA ASP A 210 11.10 -2.91 18.46
C ASP A 210 11.14 -4.43 18.18
N SER A 211 11.21 -4.82 16.90
CA SER A 211 11.46 -6.23 16.56
C SER A 211 12.97 -6.47 16.46
N GLY A 212 13.51 -7.33 17.33
CA GLY A 212 14.90 -7.80 17.23
C GLY A 212 15.14 -8.85 16.13
N SER A 213 14.27 -8.92 15.13
CA SER A 213 14.28 -9.90 14.04
C SER A 213 14.42 -9.18 12.69
N ASP A 214 15.23 -9.74 11.80
CA ASP A 214 15.28 -9.30 10.39
C ASP A 214 13.99 -9.66 9.64
N ILE A 215 13.27 -10.66 10.14
CA ILE A 215 11.98 -11.09 9.58
C ILE A 215 10.92 -10.05 9.91
N GLY A 216 10.34 -9.45 8.87
CA GLY A 216 9.34 -8.39 9.02
C GLY A 216 9.95 -7.08 9.50
N TRP A 217 11.24 -6.86 9.25
CA TRP A 217 11.93 -5.62 9.62
C TRP A 217 11.38 -4.40 8.89
N GLY A 218 10.86 -4.55 7.66
CA GLY A 218 10.25 -3.48 6.88
C GLY A 218 8.84 -3.83 6.44
N GLU A 219 7.97 -2.83 6.34
CA GLU A 219 6.63 -2.94 5.76
C GLU A 219 6.18 -1.60 5.16
N GLY A 220 5.91 -1.56 3.86
CA GLY A 220 5.30 -0.43 3.18
C GLY A 220 3.77 -0.43 3.27
N HIS A 221 3.20 0.73 3.54
CA HIS A 221 1.77 0.94 3.70
C HIS A 221 1.31 2.25 3.05
N LEU A 222 0.01 2.55 3.10
CA LEU A 222 -0.60 3.67 2.38
C LEU A 222 0.02 5.03 2.73
N ALA A 223 0.27 5.27 4.02
CA ALA A 223 0.79 6.54 4.52
C ALA A 223 2.34 6.65 4.53
N GLY A 224 3.05 5.53 4.41
CA GLY A 224 4.51 5.47 4.53
C GLY A 224 5.01 4.06 4.82
N ILE A 225 5.94 3.91 5.77
CA ILE A 225 6.65 2.64 6.05
C ILE A 225 6.75 2.34 7.55
N ASN A 226 6.82 1.06 7.91
CA ASN A 226 7.24 0.60 9.23
C ASN A 226 8.62 -0.02 9.12
N ILE A 227 9.48 0.23 10.11
CA ILE A 227 10.86 -0.24 10.11
C ILE A 227 11.31 -0.65 11.52
N GLY A 228 12.23 -1.61 11.59
CA GLY A 228 12.88 -1.99 12.83
C GLY A 228 13.80 -0.90 13.37
N ALA A 229 13.94 -0.83 14.69
CA ALA A 229 14.85 0.10 15.35
C ALA A 229 16.33 -0.15 14.96
N TYR A 230 17.02 0.92 14.56
CA TYR A 230 18.44 0.90 14.20
C TYR A 230 19.33 0.28 15.29
N SER A 231 19.05 0.61 16.55
CA SER A 231 19.76 0.14 17.75
C SER A 231 19.60 -1.36 18.01
N LYS A 232 18.64 -2.03 17.36
CA LYS A 232 18.35 -3.46 17.53
C LYS A 232 18.94 -4.33 16.42
N GLY A 233 19.31 -3.73 15.30
CA GLY A 233 19.85 -4.43 14.14
C GLY A 233 19.36 -3.80 12.85
N VAL A 234 20.23 -3.82 11.85
CA VAL A 234 19.96 -3.30 10.50
C VAL A 234 20.23 -4.43 9.51
N PRO A 235 19.25 -4.80 8.67
CA PRO A 235 19.44 -5.79 7.62
C PRO A 235 20.53 -5.37 6.61
N TYR A 236 21.07 -6.35 5.89
CA TYR A 236 21.92 -6.08 4.74
C TYR A 236 21.13 -5.33 3.65
N SER A 237 21.81 -4.45 2.92
CA SER A 237 21.20 -3.63 1.86
C SER A 237 19.99 -2.82 2.31
N VAL A 238 20.03 -2.25 3.52
CA VAL A 238 18.91 -1.48 4.10
C VAL A 238 18.43 -0.37 3.16
N ASN A 239 19.32 0.27 2.39
CA ASN A 239 18.89 1.31 1.45
C ASN A 239 17.97 0.75 0.36
N GLN A 240 18.26 -0.43 -0.18
CA GLN A 240 17.38 -1.10 -1.14
C GLN A 240 16.06 -1.50 -0.48
N LEU A 241 16.10 -2.01 0.75
CA LEU A 241 14.89 -2.37 1.50
C LEU A 241 14.00 -1.14 1.76
N ILE A 242 14.57 0.01 2.13
CA ILE A 242 13.78 1.23 2.33
C ILE A 242 13.14 1.70 1.01
N VAL A 243 13.88 1.62 -0.11
CA VAL A 243 13.30 1.89 -1.44
C VAL A 243 12.17 0.91 -1.76
N HIS A 244 12.32 -0.38 -1.44
CA HIS A 244 11.29 -1.41 -1.60
C HIS A 244 10.00 -1.05 -0.86
N GLU A 245 10.07 -0.70 0.43
CA GLU A 245 8.88 -0.31 1.19
C GLU A 245 8.25 0.99 0.69
N LEU A 246 9.05 1.97 0.27
CA LEU A 246 8.54 3.20 -0.32
C LEU A 246 7.84 2.95 -1.67
N VAL A 247 8.30 1.98 -2.46
CA VAL A 247 7.60 1.54 -3.68
C VAL A 247 6.22 0.98 -3.33
N HIS A 248 6.08 0.19 -2.25
CA HIS A 248 4.76 -0.24 -1.79
C HIS A 248 3.86 0.95 -1.43
N SER A 249 4.36 1.97 -0.72
CA SER A 249 3.57 3.19 -0.44
C SER A 249 3.10 3.88 -1.73
N MET A 250 3.93 3.90 -2.77
CA MET A 250 3.58 4.45 -4.09
C MET A 250 2.58 3.57 -4.84
N GLN A 251 2.66 2.24 -4.70
CA GLN A 251 1.65 1.33 -5.21
C GLN A 251 0.29 1.63 -4.60
N TYR A 252 0.20 1.77 -3.27
CA TYR A 252 -1.03 2.19 -2.61
C TYR A 252 -1.57 3.49 -3.19
N ALA A 253 -0.72 4.52 -3.35
CA ALA A 253 -1.15 5.80 -3.90
C ALA A 253 -1.75 5.67 -5.32
N LEU A 254 -1.18 4.82 -6.17
CA LEU A 254 -1.56 4.70 -7.58
C LEU A 254 -2.70 3.70 -7.83
N SER A 255 -2.78 2.61 -7.07
CA SER A 255 -3.72 1.51 -7.36
C SER A 255 -4.74 1.22 -6.26
N ALA A 256 -4.56 1.73 -5.04
CA ALA A 256 -5.50 1.42 -3.96
C ALA A 256 -6.81 2.22 -4.06
N GLY A 257 -7.91 1.53 -3.82
CA GLY A 257 -9.22 2.12 -3.51
C GLY A 257 -9.42 2.24 -2.00
N ILE A 258 -10.68 2.37 -1.57
CA ILE A 258 -11.01 2.39 -0.14
C ILE A 258 -10.90 1.01 0.56
N GLU A 259 -10.69 -0.05 -0.23
CA GLU A 259 -10.60 -1.43 0.24
C GLU A 259 -9.14 -1.88 0.38
N GLY A 260 -8.17 -1.00 0.09
CA GLY A 260 -6.75 -1.28 0.16
C GLY A 260 -6.12 -1.60 -1.21
N LEU A 261 -4.93 -2.21 -1.17
CA LEU A 261 -4.15 -2.53 -2.36
C LEU A 261 -4.84 -3.62 -3.18
N SER A 262 -5.03 -3.38 -4.47
CA SER A 262 -5.74 -4.28 -5.39
C SER A 262 -4.81 -4.93 -6.43
N LEU A 263 -3.52 -5.04 -6.10
CA LEU A 263 -2.51 -5.69 -6.94
C LEU A 263 -2.24 -7.11 -6.39
N PRO A 264 -1.99 -8.11 -7.25
CA PRO A 264 -1.59 -9.43 -6.80
C PRO A 264 -0.20 -9.39 -6.17
N ARG A 265 0.04 -10.29 -5.22
CA ARG A 265 1.29 -10.35 -4.46
C ARG A 265 2.53 -10.48 -5.34
N TRP A 266 2.51 -11.36 -6.34
CA TRP A 266 3.65 -11.50 -7.26
C TRP A 266 4.00 -10.19 -7.98
N PHE A 267 3.01 -9.36 -8.30
CA PHE A 267 3.22 -8.10 -9.01
C PHE A 267 3.69 -7.02 -8.05
N SER A 268 3.04 -6.87 -6.89
CA SER A 268 3.40 -5.84 -5.92
C SER A 268 4.80 -6.04 -5.36
N GLU A 269 5.11 -7.27 -4.93
CA GLU A 269 6.46 -7.62 -4.44
C GLU A 269 7.47 -7.60 -5.59
N GLY A 270 7.11 -8.13 -6.77
CA GLY A 270 8.00 -8.17 -7.92
C GLY A 270 8.41 -6.78 -8.41
N GLN A 271 7.46 -5.84 -8.43
CA GLN A 271 7.74 -4.44 -8.73
C GLN A 271 8.69 -3.82 -7.71
N ALA A 272 8.45 -4.04 -6.42
CA ALA A 272 9.27 -3.50 -5.35
C ALA A 272 10.69 -4.08 -5.37
N VAL A 273 10.86 -5.39 -5.58
CA VAL A 273 12.16 -6.06 -5.79
C VAL A 273 12.88 -5.47 -7.02
N TYR A 274 12.20 -5.36 -8.15
CA TYR A 274 12.81 -4.88 -9.38
C TYR A 274 13.26 -3.41 -9.28
N LEU A 275 12.40 -2.54 -8.76
CA LEU A 275 12.66 -1.10 -8.70
C LEU A 275 13.60 -0.69 -7.57
N SER A 276 13.68 -1.45 -6.48
CA SER A 276 14.65 -1.23 -5.41
C SER A 276 16.08 -1.68 -5.75
N GLY A 277 16.25 -2.44 -6.84
CA GLY A 277 17.53 -3.03 -7.20
C GLY A 277 17.91 -4.26 -6.38
N GLN A 278 16.97 -4.83 -5.62
CA GLN A 278 17.16 -6.12 -4.97
C GLN A 278 17.41 -7.23 -6.01
N ASN A 279 18.03 -8.32 -5.54
CA ASN A 279 18.38 -9.46 -6.37
C ASN A 279 17.14 -10.13 -6.97
N ARG A 280 17.28 -10.54 -8.23
CA ARG A 280 16.24 -11.26 -8.99
C ARG A 280 16.79 -12.59 -9.48
N ALA A 281 15.89 -13.52 -9.77
CA ALA A 281 16.25 -14.76 -10.44
C ALA A 281 16.70 -14.45 -11.87
N ALA A 282 17.69 -15.18 -12.37
CA ALA A 282 18.04 -15.08 -13.78
C ALA A 282 16.93 -15.70 -14.63
N ALA A 283 16.74 -15.21 -15.86
CA ALA A 283 15.70 -15.74 -16.75
C ALA A 283 15.86 -17.26 -17.00
N SER A 284 17.08 -17.77 -17.01
CA SER A 284 17.39 -19.21 -17.12
C SER A 284 16.92 -20.05 -15.93
N GLN A 285 16.61 -19.44 -14.79
CA GLN A 285 16.16 -20.12 -13.58
C GLN A 285 14.64 -20.20 -13.49
N HIS A 286 13.91 -19.68 -14.47
CA HIS A 286 12.45 -19.55 -14.42
C HIS A 286 11.68 -20.82 -14.08
N THR A 287 12.22 -22.02 -14.31
CA THR A 287 11.59 -23.30 -13.96
C THR A 287 11.65 -23.65 -12.47
N GLU A 288 12.44 -22.94 -11.67
CA GLU A 288 12.59 -23.19 -10.23
C GLU A 288 11.37 -22.74 -9.41
N TYR A 289 10.59 -21.78 -9.94
CA TYR A 289 9.41 -21.23 -9.26
C TYR A 289 8.43 -20.57 -10.24
N ASP A 290 7.13 -20.75 -10.02
CA ASP A 290 6.06 -20.12 -10.80
C ASP A 290 5.36 -19.03 -9.98
N PRO A 291 5.77 -17.76 -10.13
CA PRO A 291 5.27 -16.65 -9.33
C PRO A 291 3.84 -16.24 -9.68
N THR A 292 3.36 -16.53 -10.90
CA THR A 292 2.08 -16.03 -11.42
C THR A 292 0.84 -16.64 -10.74
N LYS A 293 1.07 -17.66 -9.90
CA LYS A 293 0.07 -18.34 -9.08
C LYS A 293 -0.08 -17.71 -7.69
N VAL A 294 0.85 -16.85 -7.27
CA VAL A 294 0.82 -16.23 -5.95
C VAL A 294 0.07 -14.91 -6.01
N ILE A 295 -1.20 -14.92 -5.61
CA ILE A 295 -2.03 -13.72 -5.63
C ILE A 295 -2.13 -13.06 -4.27
N ASN A 296 -2.15 -13.85 -3.21
CA ASN A 296 -2.12 -13.39 -1.83
C ASN A 296 -1.04 -14.13 -1.02
N PHE A 297 -0.84 -13.71 0.23
CA PHE A 297 0.16 -14.29 1.12
C PHE A 297 -0.01 -15.80 1.35
N PHE A 298 -1.25 -16.31 1.43
CA PHE A 298 -1.52 -17.72 1.66
C PHE A 298 -1.27 -18.60 0.44
N ASP A 299 -1.08 -18.00 -0.74
CA ASP A 299 -0.69 -18.72 -1.95
C ASP A 299 0.82 -18.95 -2.00
N GLU A 300 1.61 -18.32 -1.12
CA GLU A 300 3.06 -18.52 -1.07
C GLU A 300 3.41 -19.94 -0.65
N TYR A 301 4.44 -20.48 -1.31
CA TYR A 301 4.95 -21.80 -1.05
C TYR A 301 6.46 -21.83 -1.24
N GLY A 302 7.13 -22.82 -0.63
CA GLY A 302 8.57 -22.97 -0.74
C GLY A 302 9.36 -21.93 0.05
N ASP A 303 10.59 -21.64 -0.40
CA ASP A 303 11.48 -20.69 0.25
C ASP A 303 11.11 -19.24 -0.15
N PRO A 304 10.84 -18.34 0.82
CA PRO A 304 10.48 -16.96 0.52
C PRO A 304 11.59 -16.20 -0.23
N GLY A 305 12.86 -16.46 0.08
CA GLY A 305 13.99 -15.83 -0.61
C GLY A 305 14.07 -16.21 -2.10
N ILE A 306 13.67 -17.43 -2.45
CA ILE A 306 13.49 -17.85 -3.84
C ILE A 306 12.25 -17.17 -4.44
N ALA A 307 11.11 -17.21 -3.75
CA ALA A 307 9.86 -16.66 -4.27
C ALA A 307 9.99 -15.17 -4.69
N TYR A 308 10.57 -14.33 -3.83
CA TYR A 308 10.74 -12.89 -4.12
C TYR A 308 11.65 -12.61 -5.33
N LYS A 309 12.74 -13.37 -5.47
CA LYS A 309 13.61 -13.28 -6.66
C LYS A 309 12.85 -13.58 -7.95
N HIS A 310 11.91 -14.53 -7.89
CA HIS A 310 11.07 -14.89 -9.03
C HIS A 310 9.90 -13.91 -9.25
N TYR A 311 9.34 -13.30 -8.21
CA TYR A 311 8.42 -12.17 -8.37
C TYR A 311 9.11 -11.04 -9.14
N GLY A 312 10.34 -10.70 -8.76
CA GLY A 312 11.15 -9.69 -9.45
C GLY A 312 11.39 -10.02 -10.93
N LEU A 313 11.67 -11.28 -11.25
CA LEU A 313 11.83 -11.75 -12.64
C LEU A 313 10.51 -11.67 -13.44
N ALA A 314 9.39 -12.08 -12.84
CA ALA A 314 8.09 -12.01 -13.50
C ALA A 314 7.65 -10.57 -13.75
N TYR A 315 7.89 -9.66 -12.80
CA TYR A 315 7.64 -8.24 -13.01
C TYR A 315 8.58 -7.66 -14.08
N GLN A 316 9.87 -8.00 -14.05
CA GLN A 316 10.85 -7.56 -15.04
C GLN A 316 10.38 -7.83 -16.47
N TYR A 317 9.90 -9.05 -16.75
CA TYR A 317 9.37 -9.41 -18.07
C TYR A 317 8.27 -8.45 -18.52
N VAL A 318 7.27 -8.21 -17.66
CA VAL A 318 6.14 -7.34 -17.98
C VAL A 318 6.61 -5.89 -18.14
N GLN A 319 7.48 -5.42 -17.26
CA GLN A 319 8.03 -4.06 -17.29
C GLN A 319 8.85 -3.79 -18.56
N GLU A 320 9.71 -4.72 -18.99
CA GLU A 320 10.51 -4.54 -20.20
C GLU A 320 9.68 -4.61 -21.48
N ALA A 321 8.63 -5.44 -21.49
CA ALA A 321 7.70 -5.50 -22.61
C ALA A 321 6.83 -4.23 -22.73
N ASN A 322 6.49 -3.56 -21.62
CA ASN A 322 5.44 -2.53 -21.59
C ASN A 322 5.95 -1.11 -21.26
N GLY A 323 7.04 -1.00 -20.49
CA GLY A 323 7.55 0.26 -19.94
C GLY A 323 6.73 0.81 -18.76
N ILE A 324 7.39 1.58 -17.90
CA ILE A 324 6.80 2.09 -16.64
C ILE A 324 5.55 2.95 -16.87
N ALA A 325 5.44 3.66 -18.01
CA ALA A 325 4.28 4.48 -18.33
C ALA A 325 3.00 3.64 -18.46
N ASN A 326 3.07 2.50 -19.15
CA ASN A 326 1.95 1.59 -19.31
C ASN A 326 1.61 0.86 -18.00
N ILE A 327 2.63 0.50 -17.21
CA ILE A 327 2.42 -0.05 -15.86
C ILE A 327 1.65 0.93 -14.98
N LYS A 328 2.07 2.20 -14.93
CA LYS A 328 1.34 3.24 -14.18
C LYS A 328 -0.08 3.44 -14.69
N ALA A 329 -0.27 3.44 -16.02
CA ALA A 329 -1.61 3.55 -16.60
C ALA A 329 -2.50 2.38 -16.15
N MET A 330 -1.97 1.15 -16.12
CA MET A 330 -2.66 -0.03 -15.60
C MET A 330 -3.02 0.15 -14.13
N MET A 331 -2.06 0.50 -13.27
CA MET A 331 -2.30 0.73 -11.84
C MET A 331 -3.37 1.80 -11.58
N ASN A 332 -3.32 2.91 -12.32
CA ASN A 332 -4.35 3.94 -12.23
C ASN A 332 -5.74 3.42 -12.64
N LYS A 333 -5.82 2.59 -13.71
CA LYS A 333 -7.10 1.96 -14.09
C LYS A 333 -7.62 1.02 -13.02
N VAL A 334 -6.76 0.27 -12.32
CA VAL A 334 -7.19 -0.57 -11.17
C VAL A 334 -7.94 0.26 -10.13
N LYS A 335 -7.43 1.46 -9.83
CA LYS A 335 -8.02 2.40 -8.87
C LYS A 335 -9.29 3.08 -9.36
N THR A 336 -9.34 3.50 -10.63
CA THR A 336 -10.38 4.41 -11.14
C THR A 336 -11.53 3.72 -11.85
N ASP A 337 -11.31 2.55 -12.45
CA ASP A 337 -12.37 1.83 -13.14
C ASP A 337 -13.45 1.40 -12.13
N LYS A 338 -14.72 1.50 -12.54
CA LYS A 338 -15.86 1.07 -11.72
C LYS A 338 -15.57 -0.32 -11.17
N GLN A 339 -15.55 -0.46 -9.84
CA GLN A 339 -15.32 -1.75 -9.21
C GLN A 339 -16.36 -2.73 -9.71
N VAL A 340 -15.86 -3.81 -10.31
CA VAL A 340 -16.71 -4.94 -10.66
C VAL A 340 -17.09 -5.63 -9.34
N PRO A 341 -18.39 -5.75 -9.01
CA PRO A 341 -18.81 -6.42 -7.78
C PRO A 341 -18.30 -7.86 -7.80
N VAL A 342 -17.42 -8.18 -6.85
CA VAL A 342 -16.98 -9.55 -6.62
C VAL A 342 -18.10 -10.27 -5.88
N PHE A 343 -18.86 -11.10 -6.59
CA PHE A 343 -19.64 -12.14 -5.93
C PHE A 343 -18.68 -13.23 -5.44
N PRO A 344 -18.76 -13.66 -4.18
CA PRO A 344 -17.87 -14.68 -3.64
C PRO A 344 -18.25 -16.04 -4.24
N SER A 345 -17.71 -16.36 -5.42
CA SER A 345 -17.36 -17.75 -5.69
C SER A 345 -15.96 -17.96 -5.13
N VAL A 346 -15.77 -19.09 -4.45
CA VAL A 346 -14.62 -19.47 -3.63
C VAL A 346 -13.32 -19.68 -4.44
N THR A 347 -13.23 -19.10 -5.63
CA THR A 347 -12.24 -19.34 -6.69
C THR A 347 -11.76 -18.05 -7.38
N GLN A 348 -12.17 -16.86 -6.93
CA GLN A 348 -11.66 -15.60 -7.49
C GLN A 348 -10.25 -15.33 -6.96
N LEU A 349 -9.25 -15.88 -7.68
CA LEU A 349 -7.84 -15.81 -7.35
C LEU A 349 -7.32 -14.37 -7.28
N GLU A 350 -7.82 -13.43 -8.11
CA GLU A 350 -7.21 -12.11 -8.32
C GLU A 350 -8.25 -11.00 -8.55
N ASN A 351 -7.90 -9.75 -8.23
CA ASN A 351 -8.83 -8.62 -8.32
C ASN A 351 -9.32 -8.37 -9.76
N ALA A 352 -10.64 -8.30 -9.96
CA ALA A 352 -11.23 -8.15 -11.29
C ALA A 352 -10.84 -6.85 -12.01
N ASN A 353 -10.64 -5.75 -11.28
CA ASN A 353 -10.15 -4.50 -11.88
C ASN A 353 -8.69 -4.64 -12.34
N TYR A 354 -7.85 -5.37 -11.59
CA TYR A 354 -6.50 -5.70 -12.01
C TYR A 354 -6.50 -6.51 -13.31
N ILE A 355 -7.26 -7.61 -13.37
CA ILE A 355 -7.36 -8.45 -14.57
C ILE A 355 -7.79 -7.61 -15.77
N LYS A 356 -8.87 -6.85 -15.63
CA LYS A 356 -9.39 -5.99 -16.70
C LYS A 356 -8.36 -4.95 -17.16
N ALA A 357 -7.64 -4.32 -16.23
CA ALA A 357 -6.66 -3.30 -16.56
C ALA A 357 -5.41 -3.91 -17.23
N PHE A 358 -4.95 -5.07 -16.75
CA PHE A 358 -3.83 -5.80 -17.30
C PHE A 358 -4.14 -6.28 -18.73
N ASP A 359 -5.25 -7.00 -18.92
CA ASP A 359 -5.67 -7.54 -20.22
C ASP A 359 -5.88 -6.46 -21.28
N ALA A 360 -6.23 -5.25 -20.87
CA ALA A 360 -6.46 -4.12 -21.76
C ALA A 360 -5.17 -3.40 -22.21
N LEU A 361 -4.08 -3.49 -21.43
CA LEU A 361 -2.91 -2.63 -21.61
C LEU A 361 -1.60 -3.38 -21.81
N MET A 362 -1.50 -4.62 -21.35
CA MET A 362 -0.24 -5.35 -21.35
C MET A 362 -0.04 -6.11 -22.67
N VAL A 363 1.21 -6.12 -23.10
CA VAL A 363 1.70 -6.93 -24.22
C VAL A 363 2.87 -7.81 -23.79
N ASP A 364 3.10 -8.87 -24.55
CA ASP A 364 4.29 -9.70 -24.44
C ASP A 364 5.53 -9.00 -25.04
N ILE A 365 6.71 -9.60 -24.89
CA ILE A 365 7.97 -9.06 -25.43
C ILE A 365 7.98 -8.97 -26.97
N ASN A 366 7.05 -9.62 -27.65
CA ASN A 366 6.84 -9.58 -29.09
C ASN A 366 5.71 -8.62 -29.50
N LYS A 367 5.23 -7.80 -28.55
CA LYS A 367 4.18 -6.77 -28.72
C LYS A 367 2.81 -7.34 -29.08
N LYS A 368 2.53 -8.61 -28.76
CA LYS A 368 1.19 -9.19 -28.85
C LYS A 368 0.41 -8.93 -27.56
N PRO A 369 -0.92 -8.77 -27.61
CA PRO A 369 -1.74 -8.65 -26.40
C PRO A 369 -1.45 -9.81 -25.42
N LEU A 370 -1.31 -9.47 -24.14
CA LEU A 370 -1.02 -10.41 -23.07
C LEU A 370 -2.10 -10.29 -22.00
N THR A 371 -2.90 -11.33 -21.82
CA THR A 371 -3.85 -11.42 -20.71
C THR A 371 -3.19 -12.01 -19.47
N VAL A 372 -3.76 -11.75 -18.30
CA VAL A 372 -3.37 -12.37 -17.03
C VAL A 372 -3.37 -13.90 -17.16
N GLU A 373 -4.43 -14.46 -17.76
CA GLU A 373 -4.57 -15.90 -17.90
C GLU A 373 -3.54 -16.51 -18.85
N GLN A 374 -3.23 -15.80 -19.94
CA GLN A 374 -2.15 -16.21 -20.86
C GLN A 374 -0.79 -16.18 -20.16
N TYR A 375 -0.50 -15.10 -19.42
CA TYR A 375 0.76 -14.96 -18.72
C TYR A 375 0.94 -16.05 -17.66
N ARG A 376 -0.12 -16.34 -16.89
CA ARG A 376 -0.12 -17.40 -15.88
C ARG A 376 0.08 -18.79 -16.50
N THR A 377 -0.67 -19.11 -17.54
CA THR A 377 -0.63 -20.44 -18.16
C THR A 377 0.69 -20.71 -18.88
N ASN A 378 1.28 -19.67 -19.49
CA ASN A 378 2.44 -19.80 -20.38
C ASN A 378 3.70 -19.14 -19.84
N TYR A 379 3.76 -18.79 -18.55
CA TYR A 379 4.85 -18.04 -17.92
C TYR A 379 6.23 -18.58 -18.31
N HIS A 380 6.45 -19.90 -18.15
CA HIS A 380 7.74 -20.50 -18.48
C HIS A 380 8.06 -20.45 -19.98
N SER A 381 7.06 -20.53 -20.86
CA SER A 381 7.26 -20.35 -22.30
C SER A 381 7.69 -18.93 -22.63
N TYR A 382 7.06 -17.93 -22.01
CA TYR A 382 7.45 -16.53 -22.19
C TYR A 382 8.88 -16.25 -21.68
N LEU A 383 9.28 -16.90 -20.58
CA LEU A 383 10.64 -16.72 -20.05
C LEU A 383 11.72 -17.46 -20.83
N ASN A 384 11.40 -18.58 -21.49
CA ASN A 384 12.31 -19.18 -22.48
C ASN A 384 12.61 -18.20 -23.62
N ASP A 385 11.56 -17.59 -24.19
CA ASP A 385 11.72 -16.59 -25.25
C ASP A 385 12.52 -15.37 -24.76
N PHE A 386 12.27 -14.94 -23.53
CA PHE A 386 12.96 -13.81 -22.90
C PHE A 386 14.45 -14.10 -22.65
N ALA A 387 14.78 -15.28 -22.14
CA ALA A 387 16.17 -15.69 -21.86
C ALA A 387 17.03 -15.85 -23.12
N SER A 388 16.38 -15.98 -24.30
CA SER A 388 17.06 -16.14 -25.59
C SER A 388 17.35 -14.84 -26.34
N LYS A 389 16.86 -13.71 -25.82
CA LYS A 389 17.14 -12.35 -26.33
C LYS A 389 18.26 -11.72 -25.52
#